data_AF-A0A0J7XF05-F1
#
_entry.id   AF-A0A0J7XF05-F1
#
_cell.length_a   1.000
_cell.length_b   1.000
_cell.length_c   1.000
_cell.angle_alpha   90.00
_cell.angle_beta   90.00
_cell.angle_gamma   90.00
#
_symmetry.space_group_name_H-M   'P 1'
#
loop_
_entity.id
_entity.type
_entity.pdbx_description
1 polymer ?
#
loop_
_entity_poly.entity_id
_entity_poly.type
_entity_poly.pdbx_seq_one_letter_code
_entity_poly.pdbx_strand_id
1 'polypeptide(L)'
;MTMTEEGQPRTFKTAWFSKAARKALIADTELCDAMEQVRKGQCDDLGGGVFKKRLDKNRHRSIILAKGERYWVYEYLFAKKDRENIEDDELADFRKLAKGYAGLRDEQVSQLLAEGDWLEICHDHQT
;
A
#
# COMPACT_ATOMS: atom_id res chain seq x y z
N MET A 1 20.90 -14.42 22.98
CA MET A 1 19.59 -13.75 22.99
C MET A 1 19.25 -13.52 21.53
N THR A 2 18.43 -14.41 20.98
CA THR A 2 18.13 -14.51 19.55
C THR A 2 17.49 -13.20 19.11
N MET A 3 18.17 -12.45 18.23
CA MET A 3 17.53 -11.37 17.50
C MET A 3 16.48 -12.04 16.63
N THR A 4 15.20 -11.83 16.94
CA THR A 4 14.14 -12.13 16.00
C THR A 4 14.38 -11.24 14.79
N GLU A 5 14.83 -11.84 13.68
CA GLU A 5 14.68 -11.26 12.35
C GLU A 5 13.17 -11.21 12.05
N GLU A 6 12.45 -10.29 12.71
CA GLU A 6 11.11 -9.93 12.29
C GLU A 6 11.28 -9.25 10.93
N GLY A 7 10.97 -10.01 9.88
CA GLY A 7 11.21 -9.63 8.50
C GLY A 7 10.76 -8.20 8.23
N GLN A 8 11.65 -7.41 7.62
CA GLN A 8 11.43 -6.01 7.29
C GLN A 8 10.05 -5.81 6.63
N PRO A 9 9.29 -4.77 6.99
CA PRO A 9 7.96 -4.54 6.44
C PRO A 9 8.00 -4.48 4.91
N ARG A 10 7.28 -5.39 4.25
CA ARG A 10 7.30 -5.54 2.80
C ARG A 10 6.30 -4.59 2.14
N THR A 11 6.67 -4.03 1.00
CA THR A 11 5.84 -3.06 0.27
C THR A 11 5.34 -3.66 -1.03
N PHE A 12 4.05 -3.60 -1.26
CA PHE A 12 3.41 -4.11 -2.46
C PHE A 12 2.50 -3.07 -3.10
N LYS A 13 2.18 -3.30 -4.36
CA LYS A 13 1.07 -2.67 -5.08
C LYS A 13 0.28 -3.74 -5.82
N THR A 14 -1.04 -3.57 -5.91
CA THR A 14 -1.86 -4.47 -6.71
C THR A 14 -1.62 -4.24 -8.22
N ALA A 15 -1.96 -5.22 -9.05
CA ALA A 15 -1.88 -5.12 -10.50
C ALA A 15 -2.73 -3.95 -11.03
N TRP A 16 -3.91 -3.73 -10.44
CA TRP A 16 -4.76 -2.60 -10.76
C TRP A 16 -4.08 -1.28 -10.39
N PHE A 17 -3.55 -1.16 -9.17
CA PHE A 17 -2.86 0.05 -8.72
C PHE A 17 -1.65 0.36 -9.60
N SER A 18 -0.86 -0.66 -9.96
CA SER A 18 0.30 -0.52 -10.85
C SER A 18 -0.08 0.09 -12.20
N LYS A 19 -1.19 -0.37 -12.79
CA LYS A 19 -1.73 0.20 -14.04
C LYS A 19 -2.21 1.64 -13.84
N ALA A 20 -2.88 1.94 -12.73
CA ALA A 20 -3.36 3.28 -12.41
C ALA A 20 -2.20 4.28 -12.16
N ALA A 21 -1.21 3.91 -11.35
CA ALA A 21 -0.02 4.70 -11.07
C ALA A 21 0.78 5.00 -12.33
N ARG A 22 0.96 4.00 -13.22
CA ARG A 22 1.61 4.20 -14.51
C ARG A 22 0.88 5.22 -15.39
N LYS A 23 -0.46 5.20 -15.44
CA LYS A 23 -1.26 6.20 -16.17
C LYS A 23 -1.15 7.59 -15.55
N ALA A 24 -1.03 7.66 -14.23
CA ALA A 24 -0.82 8.89 -13.48
C ALA A 24 0.64 9.39 -13.53
N LEU A 25 1.55 8.66 -14.19
CA LEU A 25 2.99 8.94 -14.26
C LEU A 25 3.67 8.98 -12.87
N ILE A 26 3.18 8.17 -11.93
CA ILE A 26 3.78 8.03 -10.60
C ILE A 26 4.77 6.87 -10.64
N ALA A 27 6.05 7.17 -10.45
CA ALA A 27 7.12 6.19 -10.48
C ALA A 27 7.23 5.41 -9.16
N ASP A 28 7.80 4.20 -9.23
CA ASP A 28 7.97 3.35 -8.05
C ASP A 28 8.89 3.98 -7.00
N THR A 29 9.87 4.78 -7.41
CA THR A 29 10.72 5.56 -6.49
C THR A 29 9.89 6.52 -5.63
N GLU A 30 8.94 7.24 -6.24
CA GLU A 30 8.03 8.12 -5.51
C GLU A 30 7.10 7.33 -4.56
N LEU A 31 6.63 6.16 -5.00
CA LEU A 31 5.83 5.27 -4.15
C LEU A 31 6.63 4.73 -2.97
N CYS A 32 7.93 4.45 -3.14
CA CYS A 32 8.81 4.04 -2.06
C CYS A 32 9.00 5.16 -1.03
N ASP A 33 9.36 6.36 -1.47
CA ASP A 33 9.50 7.53 -0.61
C ASP A 33 8.19 7.83 0.15
N ALA A 34 7.07 7.73 -0.55
CA ALA A 34 5.75 7.94 0.04
C ALA A 34 5.41 6.86 1.09
N MET A 35 5.81 5.61 0.88
CA MET A 35 5.58 4.53 1.84
C MET A 35 6.43 4.72 3.11
N GLU A 36 7.68 5.15 2.97
CA GLU A 36 8.51 5.51 4.14
C GLU A 36 7.88 6.64 4.95
N GLN A 37 7.34 7.65 4.29
CA GLN A 37 6.61 8.73 4.96
C GLN A 37 5.37 8.21 5.69
N VAL A 38 4.61 7.28 5.09
CA VAL A 38 3.44 6.66 5.73
C VAL A 38 3.86 5.89 6.97
N ARG A 39 4.94 5.11 6.92
CA ARG A 39 5.50 4.42 8.11
C ARG A 39 5.93 5.37 9.22
N LYS A 40 6.32 6.60 8.87
CA LYS A 40 6.64 7.68 9.82
C LYS A 40 5.40 8.45 10.30
N GLY A 41 4.18 8.00 9.96
CA GLY A 41 2.92 8.65 10.33
C GLY A 41 2.58 9.90 9.52
N GLN A 42 3.26 10.16 8.40
CA GLN A 42 3.03 11.33 7.55
C GLN A 42 1.95 11.05 6.51
N CYS A 43 0.76 10.69 6.98
CA CYS A 43 -0.42 10.36 6.18
C CYS A 43 -1.69 10.61 7.00
N ASP A 44 -2.85 10.57 6.35
CA ASP A 44 -4.12 10.58 7.06
C ASP A 44 -4.44 9.11 7.44
N ASP A 45 -4.41 8.76 8.73
CA ASP A 45 -4.87 7.45 9.21
C ASP A 45 -6.40 7.43 9.25
N LEU A 46 -7.02 6.56 8.44
CA LEU A 46 -8.47 6.42 8.36
C LEU A 46 -8.99 5.31 9.29
N GLY A 47 -8.12 4.70 10.12
CA GLY A 47 -8.44 3.69 11.10
C GLY A 47 -8.61 2.29 10.51
N GLY A 48 -8.35 1.26 11.34
CA GLY A 48 -8.49 -0.14 10.95
C GLY A 48 -7.38 -0.67 10.05
N GLY A 49 -6.23 0.02 9.99
CA GLY A 49 -5.09 -0.31 9.13
C GLY A 49 -5.26 0.19 7.69
N VAL A 50 -6.06 1.25 7.49
CA VAL A 50 -6.28 1.92 6.22
C VAL A 50 -5.72 3.34 6.30
N PHE A 51 -4.81 3.66 5.39
CA PHE A 51 -4.11 4.95 5.36
C PHE A 51 -4.36 5.65 4.03
N LYS A 52 -4.53 6.97 4.07
CA LYS A 52 -4.64 7.82 2.89
C LYS A 52 -3.39 8.67 2.72
N LYS A 53 -2.71 8.51 1.59
CA LYS A 53 -1.48 9.23 1.22
C LYS A 53 -1.71 10.13 0.01
N ARG A 54 -1.23 11.38 0.10
CA ARG A 54 -1.17 12.31 -1.03
C ARG A 54 0.09 11.99 -1.85
N LEU A 55 -0.09 11.84 -3.16
CA LEU A 55 0.97 11.55 -4.13
C LEU A 55 0.99 12.64 -5.22
N ASP A 56 2.06 12.66 -6.01
CA ASP A 56 2.20 13.46 -7.22
C ASP A 56 1.84 14.93 -6.99
N LYS A 57 2.59 15.59 -6.10
CA LYS A 57 2.36 17.00 -5.72
C LYS A 57 0.91 17.29 -5.29
N ASN A 58 0.29 16.35 -4.56
CA ASN A 58 -1.10 16.43 -4.10
C ASN A 58 -2.14 16.46 -5.24
N ARG A 59 -1.79 15.92 -6.42
CA ARG A 59 -2.73 15.71 -7.52
C ARG A 59 -3.47 14.38 -7.40
N HIS A 60 -2.87 13.39 -6.74
CA HIS A 60 -3.44 12.07 -6.55
C HIS A 60 -3.50 11.70 -5.08
N ARG A 61 -4.45 10.82 -4.74
CA ARG A 61 -4.59 10.23 -3.41
C ARG A 61 -4.60 8.72 -3.55
N SER A 62 -3.86 8.06 -2.67
CA SER A 62 -3.80 6.62 -2.61
C SER A 62 -4.30 6.09 -1.28
N ILE A 63 -4.90 4.91 -1.33
CA ILE A 63 -5.23 4.09 -0.16
C ILE A 63 -4.23 2.96 -0.03
N ILE A 64 -3.66 2.89 1.17
CA ILE A 64 -2.69 1.90 1.59
C ILE A 64 -3.33 1.06 2.69
N LEU A 65 -3.26 -0.26 2.54
CA LEU A 65 -3.69 -1.21 3.56
C LEU A 65 -2.44 -1.78 4.25
N ALA A 66 -2.35 -1.62 5.56
CA ALA A 66 -1.18 -2.06 6.33
C ALA A 66 -1.55 -2.54 7.74
N LYS A 67 -2.65 -3.29 7.85
CA LYS A 67 -3.05 -3.89 9.12
C LYS A 67 -2.07 -5.00 9.52
N GLY A 68 -1.60 -4.95 10.77
CA GLY A 68 -0.61 -5.89 11.29
C GLY A 68 0.83 -5.61 10.84
N GLU A 69 1.07 -4.50 10.13
CA GLU A 69 2.37 -3.89 9.84
C GLU A 69 3.39 -4.74 9.06
N ARG A 70 3.06 -6.00 8.74
CA ARG A 70 3.89 -6.93 7.95
C ARG A 70 3.85 -6.65 6.46
N TYR A 71 2.68 -6.37 5.92
CA TYR A 71 2.44 -6.13 4.50
C TYR A 71 1.83 -4.75 4.29
N TRP A 72 2.48 -3.92 3.47
CA TRP A 72 2.05 -2.56 3.14
C TRP A 72 1.63 -2.52 1.68
N VAL A 73 0.33 -2.44 1.41
CA VAL A 73 -0.21 -2.63 0.05
C VAL A 73 -0.86 -1.36 -0.46
N TYR A 74 -0.33 -0.82 -1.56
CA TYR A 74 -1.03 0.18 -2.37
C TYR A 74 -2.22 -0.47 -3.08
N GLU A 75 -3.42 -0.18 -2.59
CA GLU A 75 -4.66 -0.81 -3.05
C GLU A 75 -5.37 0.04 -4.11
N TYR A 76 -5.53 1.34 -3.82
CA TYR A 76 -6.36 2.22 -4.64
C TYR A 76 -5.70 3.58 -4.91
N LEU A 77 -6.04 4.19 -6.05
CA LEU A 77 -5.53 5.48 -6.52
C LEU A 77 -6.65 6.27 -7.20
N PHE A 78 -6.79 7.55 -6.84
CA PHE A 78 -7.76 8.44 -7.46
C PHE A 78 -7.21 9.87 -7.57
N ALA A 79 -7.62 10.61 -8.60
CA ALA A 79 -7.21 11.99 -8.77
C ALA A 79 -8.00 12.92 -7.84
N LYS A 80 -7.37 14.01 -7.39
CA LYS A 80 -8.01 15.01 -6.53
C LYS A 80 -9.24 15.64 -7.18
N LYS A 81 -9.21 15.81 -8.50
CA LYS A 81 -10.31 16.40 -9.29
C LYS A 81 -11.53 15.50 -9.35
N ASP A 82 -11.32 14.20 -9.28
CA ASP A 82 -12.41 13.22 -9.38
C ASP A 82 -13.07 13.04 -8.01
N ARG A 83 -12.26 13.11 -6.93
CA ARG A 83 -12.75 12.83 -5.58
C ARG A 83 -11.88 13.41 -4.47
N GLU A 84 -12.52 13.98 -3.45
CA GLU A 84 -11.83 14.57 -2.29
C GLU A 84 -11.66 13.61 -1.10
N ASN A 85 -12.71 12.87 -0.74
CA ASN A 85 -12.77 11.96 0.40
C ASN A 85 -13.36 10.61 0.00
N ILE A 86 -13.12 9.58 0.82
CA ILE A 86 -13.73 8.25 0.67
C ILE A 86 -15.00 8.20 1.53
N GLU A 87 -16.09 7.65 0.97
CA GLU A 87 -17.36 7.46 1.66
C GLU A 87 -17.22 6.37 2.73
N ASP A 88 -18.11 6.39 3.73
CA ASP A 88 -18.01 5.50 4.89
C ASP A 88 -18.19 4.01 4.54
N ASP A 89 -19.00 3.68 3.52
CA ASP A 89 -19.22 2.32 3.05
C ASP A 89 -17.98 1.75 2.34
N GLU A 90 -17.36 2.54 1.45
CA GLU A 90 -16.09 2.17 0.81
C GLU A 90 -14.96 2.04 1.84
N LEU A 91 -14.90 2.92 2.83
CA LEU A 91 -13.94 2.81 3.93
C LEU A 91 -14.15 1.51 4.73
N ALA A 92 -15.40 1.12 4.98
CA ALA A 92 -15.71 -0.14 5.65
C ALA A 92 -15.21 -1.35 4.83
N ASP A 93 -15.33 -1.32 3.51
CA ASP A 93 -14.82 -2.38 2.64
C ASP A 93 -13.29 -2.43 2.61
N PHE A 94 -12.60 -1.28 2.57
CA PHE A 94 -11.14 -1.25 2.71
C PHE A 94 -10.67 -1.81 4.05
N ARG A 95 -11.39 -1.54 5.15
CA ARG A 95 -11.06 -2.11 6.47
C ARG A 95 -11.25 -3.62 6.52
N LYS A 96 -12.29 -4.16 5.86
CA LYS A 96 -12.47 -5.62 5.72
C LYS A 96 -11.33 -6.23 4.91
N LEU A 97 -10.95 -5.58 3.80
CA LEU A 97 -9.86 -6.03 2.95
C LEU A 97 -8.51 -5.99 3.68
N ALA A 98 -8.23 -4.92 4.42
CA ALA A 98 -7.04 -4.79 5.25
C ALA A 98 -6.94 -5.93 6.29
N LYS A 99 -8.07 -6.33 6.89
CA LYS A 99 -8.12 -7.50 7.77
C LYS A 99 -7.83 -8.81 7.01
N GLY A 100 -8.31 -8.94 5.79
CA GLY A 100 -7.98 -10.08 4.92
C GLY A 100 -6.49 -10.16 4.62
N TYR A 101 -5.88 -9.05 4.21
CA TYR A 101 -4.44 -8.98 3.91
C TYR A 101 -3.57 -9.27 5.13
N ALA A 102 -3.96 -8.77 6.32
CA ALA A 102 -3.27 -9.07 7.57
C ALA A 102 -3.24 -10.57 7.92
N GLY A 103 -4.22 -11.34 7.42
CA GLY A 103 -4.31 -12.78 7.63
C GLY A 103 -3.60 -13.63 6.56
N LEU A 104 -2.99 -13.02 5.54
CA LEU A 104 -2.25 -13.75 4.52
C LEU A 104 -0.97 -14.36 5.12
N ARG A 105 -0.65 -15.56 4.66
CA ARG A 105 0.63 -16.22 4.91
C ARG A 105 1.61 -15.96 3.78
N ASP A 106 2.90 -16.15 4.02
CA ASP A 106 3.94 -15.90 3.02
C ASP A 106 3.75 -16.74 1.75
N GLU A 107 3.24 -17.97 1.85
CA GLU A 107 2.96 -18.81 0.68
C GLU A 107 1.86 -18.20 -0.19
N GLN A 108 0.84 -17.60 0.43
CA GLN A 108 -0.26 -16.93 -0.27
C GLN A 108 0.22 -15.62 -0.90
N VAL A 109 1.07 -14.86 -0.22
CA VAL A 109 1.71 -13.67 -0.81
C VAL A 109 2.60 -14.06 -1.99
N SER A 110 3.36 -15.16 -1.87
CA SER A 110 4.20 -15.68 -2.95
C SER A 110 3.36 -16.09 -4.16
N GLN A 111 2.18 -16.67 -3.94
CA GLN A 111 1.22 -16.97 -5.01
C GLN A 111 0.70 -15.69 -5.69
N LEU A 112 0.29 -14.67 -4.93
CA LEU A 112 -0.15 -13.38 -5.49
C LEU A 112 0.93 -12.70 -6.33
N LEU A 113 2.19 -12.82 -5.93
CA LEU A 113 3.34 -12.33 -6.70
C LEU A 113 3.56 -13.15 -7.98
N ALA A 114 3.47 -14.48 -7.89
CA ALA A 114 3.65 -15.37 -9.05
C ALA A 114 2.56 -15.21 -10.10
N GLU A 115 1.31 -14.96 -9.66
CA GLU A 115 0.16 -14.71 -10.53
C GLU A 115 0.17 -13.28 -11.09
N GLY A 116 1.02 -12.39 -10.55
CA GLY A 116 1.12 -11.00 -10.97
C GLY A 116 -0.01 -10.11 -10.46
N ASP A 117 -0.83 -10.62 -9.53
CA ASP A 117 -1.89 -9.87 -8.86
C ASP A 117 -1.30 -8.81 -7.94
N TRP A 118 -0.18 -9.13 -7.29
CA TRP A 118 0.63 -8.19 -6.52
C TRP A 118 2.01 -8.04 -7.14
N LEU A 119 2.61 -6.87 -6.91
CA LEU A 119 3.97 -6.54 -7.30
C LEU A 119 4.67 -6.00 -6.06
N GLU A 120 5.80 -6.61 -5.70
CA GLU A 120 6.65 -6.10 -4.63
C GLU A 120 7.50 -4.94 -5.14
N ILE A 121 7.66 -3.90 -4.33
CA ILE A 121 8.48 -2.72 -4.63
C ILE A 121 9.35 -2.38 -3.42
N CYS A 122 10.35 -1.50 -3.62
CA CYS A 122 11.24 -1.02 -2.56
C CYS A 122 12.09 -2.13 -1.91
N HIS A 123 12.28 -3.26 -2.61
CA HIS A 123 13.15 -4.36 -2.19
C HIS A 123 14.63 -4.14 -2.53
N ASP A 124 14.96 -3.08 -3.27
CA ASP A 124 16.36 -2.72 -3.57
C ASP A 124 17.01 -1.97 -2.40
N HIS A 125 17.52 -2.76 -1.46
CA HIS A 125 18.62 -2.36 -0.60
C HIS A 125 19.65 -3.50 -0.53
N GLN A 126 20.25 -3.82 -1.68
CA GLN A 126 21.49 -4.58 -1.76
C GLN A 126 22.26 -4.19 -3.04
N THR A 127 23.04 -3.11 -2.94
CA THR A 127 24.35 -3.03 -3.60
C THR A 127 25.38 -2.55 -2.60
#